data_AF-A0A7C3AWN6-F1
#
_entry.id   AF-A0A7C3AWN6-F1
#
_cell.length_a   1.000
_cell.length_b   1.000
_cell.length_c   1.000
_cell.angle_alpha   90.00
_cell.angle_beta   90.00
_cell.angle_gamma   90.00
#
_symmetry.space_group_name_H-M   'P 1'
#
loop_
_entity.id
_entity.type
_entity.pdbx_description
1 polymer ?
#
loop_
_entity_poly.entity_id
_entity_poly.type
_entity_poly.pdbx_seq_one_letter_code
_entity_poly.pdbx_strand_id
1 'polypeptide(L)'
;MAKYLILWELDQSRIPENPKERGVTFTMMVDLIKEDIRANIHTDWGAYIAGGKGYAVSEGDELELAKLMQRFVPFVKFEIHQVMTIDQVGELAKSLS
;
A
#
# COMPACT_ATOMS: atom_id res chain seq x y z
N MET A 1 -10.83 -13.12 -3.10
CA MET A 1 -11.11 -11.84 -2.43
C MET A 1 -10.83 -10.72 -3.43
N ALA A 2 -11.30 -9.49 -3.19
CA ALA A 2 -10.93 -8.38 -4.05
C ALA A 2 -9.42 -8.13 -3.95
N LYS A 3 -8.78 -7.86 -5.09
CA LYS A 3 -7.36 -7.53 -5.18
C LYS A 3 -7.20 -6.03 -5.35
N TYR A 4 -6.20 -5.46 -4.71
CA TYR A 4 -5.93 -4.02 -4.74
C TYR A 4 -4.48 -3.75 -5.10
N LEU A 5 -4.28 -2.78 -6.00
CA LEU A 5 -3.01 -2.07 -6.16
C LEU A 5 -3.09 -0.80 -5.31
N ILE A 6 -2.13 -0.62 -4.43
CA ILE A 6 -2.04 0.52 -3.53
C ILE A 6 -0.75 1.25 -3.88
N LEU A 7 -0.86 2.48 -4.36
CA LEU A 7 0.29 3.37 -4.51
C LEU A 7 0.37 4.23 -3.25
N TRP A 8 1.56 4.28 -2.64
CA TRP A 8 1.79 5.03 -1.42
C TRP A 8 2.86 6.09 -1.65
N GLU A 9 2.70 7.25 -1.03
CA GLU A 9 3.65 8.36 -1.07
C GLU A 9 3.72 9.05 0.29
N LEU A 10 4.93 9.28 0.79
CA LEU A 10 5.17 10.06 2.00
C LEU A 10 4.81 11.54 1.75
N ASP A 11 4.10 12.16 2.68
CA ASP A 11 3.92 13.60 2.67
C ASP A 11 5.23 14.30 3.05
N GLN A 12 5.93 14.86 2.06
CA GLN A 12 7.21 15.54 2.30
C GLN A 12 7.12 16.73 3.27
N SER A 13 5.94 17.34 3.45
CA SER A 13 5.74 18.42 4.43
C SER A 13 5.75 17.92 5.88
N ARG A 14 5.65 16.61 6.08
CA ARG A 14 5.61 15.93 7.40
C ARG A 14 6.89 15.18 7.71
N ILE A 15 7.85 15.12 6.78
CA ILE A 15 9.11 14.42 6.98
C ILE A 15 10.04 15.30 7.85
N PRO A 16 10.57 14.79 8.98
CA PRO A 16 11.53 15.54 9.79
C PRO A 16 12.76 15.94 8.98
N GLU A 17 13.23 17.18 9.13
CA GLU A 17 14.45 17.67 8.48
C GLU A 17 15.69 16.94 9.02
N ASN A 18 15.70 16.69 10.34
CA ASN A 18 16.78 15.98 11.03
C ASN A 18 16.85 14.52 10.54
N PRO A 19 18.01 14.07 10.02
CA PRO A 19 18.15 12.70 9.50
C PRO A 19 17.92 11.60 10.55
N LYS A 20 18.26 11.85 11.81
CA LYS A 20 18.12 10.87 12.89
C LYS A 20 16.64 10.68 13.26
N GLU A 21 15.90 11.78 13.39
CA GLU A 21 14.45 11.73 13.65
C GLU A 21 13.70 11.08 12.48
N ARG A 22 14.05 11.47 11.25
CA ARG A 22 13.52 10.83 10.04
C ARG A 22 13.79 9.33 10.01
N GLY A 23 15.00 8.91 10.37
CA GLY A 23 15.36 7.49 10.47
C GLY A 23 14.52 6.71 11.48
N VAL A 24 14.24 7.30 12.65
CA VAL A 24 13.38 6.68 13.68
C VAL A 24 11.95 6.50 13.16
N THR A 25 11.33 7.57 12.66
CA THR A 25 9.94 7.51 12.15
C THR A 25 9.82 6.54 10.97
N PHE A 26 10.78 6.56 10.04
CA PHE A 26 10.77 5.68 8.89
C PHE A 26 10.94 4.20 9.30
N THR A 27 11.81 3.92 10.28
CA THR A 27 11.98 2.56 10.81
C THR A 27 10.69 2.04 11.45
N MET A 28 9.99 2.87 12.24
CA MET A 28 8.70 2.50 12.83
C MET A 28 7.66 2.14 11.76
N MET A 29 7.56 2.93 10.68
CA MET A 29 6.64 2.63 9.57
C MET A 29 7.02 1.32 8.86
N VAL A 30 8.31 1.11 8.61
CA VAL A 30 8.80 -0.13 7.98
C VAL A 30 8.50 -1.35 8.85
N ASP A 31 8.61 -1.25 10.17
CA ASP A 31 8.31 -2.37 11.08
C ASP A 31 6.81 -2.71 11.10
N LEU A 32 5.92 -1.72 11.05
CA LEU A 32 4.48 -1.95 10.85
C LEU A 32 4.19 -2.67 9.53
N ILE A 33 4.82 -2.25 8.43
CA ILE A 33 4.66 -2.92 7.13
C ILE A 33 5.17 -4.36 7.17
N LYS A 34 6.29 -4.63 7.86
CA LYS A 34 6.77 -6.01 8.04
C LYS A 34 5.77 -6.87 8.83
N GLU A 35 5.11 -6.31 9.83
CA GLU A 35 4.03 -7.01 10.55
C GLU A 35 2.86 -7.33 9.63
N ASP A 36 2.44 -6.36 8.80
CA ASP A 36 1.37 -6.56 7.82
C ASP A 36 1.72 -7.65 6.80
N ILE A 37 2.97 -7.67 6.30
CA ILE A 37 3.46 -8.72 5.40
C ILE A 37 3.44 -10.09 6.09
N ARG A 38 3.90 -10.19 7.34
CA ARG A 38 3.84 -11.46 8.11
C ARG A 38 2.41 -11.94 8.34
N ALA A 39 1.47 -11.01 8.45
CA ALA A 39 0.04 -11.29 8.57
C ALA A 39 -0.63 -11.60 7.22
N ASN A 40 0.13 -11.65 6.10
CA ASN A 40 -0.37 -11.83 4.74
C ASN A 40 -1.39 -10.76 4.29
N ILE A 41 -1.32 -9.55 4.87
CA ILE A 41 -2.14 -8.41 4.45
C ILE A 41 -1.67 -7.88 3.09
N HIS A 42 -0.35 -7.77 2.94
CA HIS A 42 0.29 -7.40 1.68
C HIS A 42 0.92 -8.64 1.06
N THR A 43 0.48 -8.99 -0.15
CA THR A 43 1.05 -10.09 -0.93
C THR A 43 2.33 -9.68 -1.64
N ASP A 44 2.49 -8.38 -1.91
CA ASP A 44 3.73 -7.77 -2.36
C ASP A 44 3.84 -6.34 -1.84
N TRP A 45 5.05 -5.84 -1.62
CA TRP A 45 5.32 -4.47 -1.21
C TRP A 45 6.68 -4.02 -1.74
N GLY A 46 6.72 -2.82 -2.31
CA GLY A 46 7.95 -2.26 -2.86
C GLY A 46 8.04 -0.76 -2.70
N ALA A 47 9.28 -0.27 -2.59
CA ALA A 47 9.61 1.15 -2.62
C ALA A 47 10.41 1.48 -3.88
N TYR A 48 10.16 2.66 -4.46
CA TYR A 48 10.97 3.15 -5.58
C TYR A 48 12.34 3.60 -5.09
N ILE A 49 13.33 3.52 -5.99
CA ILE A 49 14.71 3.97 -5.72
C ILE A 49 14.69 5.47 -5.37
N ALA A 50 15.53 5.88 -4.41
CA ALA A 50 15.51 7.18 -3.71
C ALA A 50 14.37 7.38 -2.70
N GLY A 51 13.47 6.41 -2.56
CA GLY A 51 12.49 6.33 -1.47
C GLY A 51 11.32 7.30 -1.59
N GLY A 52 10.51 7.37 -0.53
CA GLY A 52 9.41 8.32 -0.40
C GLY A 52 8.11 7.94 -1.10
N LYS A 53 8.12 6.94 -1.98
CA LYS A 53 6.93 6.39 -2.62
C LYS A 53 7.14 4.96 -3.09
N GLY A 54 6.05 4.27 -3.40
CA GLY A 54 6.10 2.91 -3.91
C GLY A 54 4.73 2.31 -4.12
N TYR A 55 4.66 0.98 -4.02
CA TYR A 55 3.43 0.23 -4.20
C TYR A 55 3.28 -0.86 -3.13
N ALA A 56 2.05 -1.33 -2.98
CA ALA A 56 1.71 -2.56 -2.30
C ALA A 56 0.60 -3.28 -3.08
N VAL A 57 0.57 -4.61 -2.99
CA VAL A 57 -0.52 -5.44 -3.47
C VAL A 57 -1.17 -6.11 -2.28
N SER A 58 -2.50 -6.04 -2.19
CA SER A 58 -3.27 -6.64 -1.10
C SER A 58 -4.48 -7.37 -1.65
N GLU A 59 -4.93 -8.38 -0.91
CA GLU A 59 -6.19 -9.07 -1.15
C GLU A 59 -7.02 -9.09 0.13
N GLY A 60 -8.29 -8.73 0.03
CA GLY A 60 -9.14 -8.70 1.23
C GLY A 60 -10.40 -7.86 1.10
N ASP A 61 -10.94 -7.52 2.26
CA ASP A 61 -12.10 -6.65 2.44
C ASP A 61 -11.69 -5.17 2.41
N GLU A 62 -12.54 -4.33 1.82
CA GLU A 62 -12.26 -2.89 1.65
C GLU A 62 -12.21 -2.12 2.98
N LEU A 63 -13.05 -2.48 3.95
CA LEU A 63 -13.12 -1.79 5.24
C LEU A 63 -11.92 -2.14 6.11
N GLU A 64 -11.51 -3.41 6.11
CA GLU A 64 -10.30 -3.83 6.82
C GLU A 64 -9.05 -3.18 6.22
N LEU A 65 -8.95 -3.10 4.90
CA LEU A 65 -7.86 -2.39 4.23
C LEU A 65 -7.85 -0.90 4.60
N ALA A 66 -9.02 -0.24 4.59
CA ALA A 66 -9.14 1.16 4.96
C ALA A 66 -8.67 1.42 6.41
N LYS A 67 -9.05 0.56 7.37
CA LYS A 67 -8.62 0.66 8.78
C LYS A 67 -7.10 0.56 8.92
N LEU A 68 -6.46 -0.35 8.19
CA LEU A 68 -5.01 -0.53 8.22
C LEU A 68 -4.27 0.71 7.69
N MET A 69 -4.79 1.32 6.62
CA MET A 69 -4.21 2.52 6.02
C MET A 69 -4.30 3.75 6.94
N GLN A 70 -5.35 3.86 7.77
CA GLN A 70 -5.49 4.98 8.70
C GLN A 70 -4.32 5.10 9.69
N ARG A 71 -3.62 4.01 10.01
CA ARG A 71 -2.43 4.03 10.90
C ARG A 71 -1.28 4.89 10.33
N PHE A 72 -1.27 5.13 9.03
CA PHE A 72 -0.24 5.90 8.34
C PHE A 72 -0.65 7.34 8.04
N VAL A 73 -1.91 7.72 8.25
CA VAL A 73 -2.39 9.10 8.08
C VAL A 73 -1.94 9.93 9.29
N PRO A 74 -1.40 11.16 9.11
CA PRO A 74 -1.32 11.95 7.87
C PRO A 74 0.02 11.84 7.12
N PHE A 75 0.88 10.88 7.47
CA PHE A 75 2.24 10.78 6.94
C PHE A 75 2.31 10.18 5.54
N VAL A 76 1.32 9.37 5.16
CA VAL A 76 1.25 8.69 3.88
C VAL A 76 -0.04 9.04 3.15
N LYS A 77 0.10 9.37 1.87
CA LYS A 77 -0.99 9.53 0.91
C LYS A 77 -1.13 8.23 0.12
N PHE A 78 -2.37 7.81 -0.10
CA PHE A 78 -2.69 6.58 -0.79
C PHE A 78 -3.55 6.83 -2.02
N GLU A 79 -3.21 6.15 -3.10
CA GLU A 79 -4.06 5.96 -4.28
C GLU A 79 -4.35 4.47 -4.42
N ILE A 80 -5.62 4.08 -4.40
CA ILE A 80 -6.03 2.67 -4.31
C ILE A 80 -6.89 2.31 -5.52
N HIS A 81 -6.49 1.26 -6.21
CA HIS A 81 -7.20 0.70 -7.37
C HIS A 81 -7.60 -0.74 -7.07
N GLN A 82 -8.90 -1.03 -7.15
CA GLN A 82 -9.34 -2.43 -7.20
C GLN A 82 -8.96 -3.03 -8.56
N VAL A 83 -8.40 -4.23 -8.55
CA VAL A 83 -7.83 -4.91 -9.73
C VAL A 83 -8.62 -6.16 -10.05
N MET A 84 -9.01 -6.31 -11.32
CA MET A 84 -9.62 -7.54 -11.83
C MET A 84 -8.58 -8.63 -12.06
N THR A 85 -8.97 -9.89 -11.82
CA THR A 85 -8.16 -11.05 -12.20
C THR A 85 -8.24 -11.33 -13.70
N ILE A 86 -7.30 -12.12 -14.22
CA ILE A 86 -7.33 -12.53 -15.64
C ILE A 86 -8.61 -13.30 -15.98
N ASP A 87 -9.16 -14.08 -15.05
CA ASP A 87 -10.40 -14.82 -15.25
C ASP A 87 -11.60 -13.87 -15.36
N GLN A 88 -11.69 -12.85 -14.50
CA GLN A 88 -12.74 -11.83 -14.56
C GLN A 88 -12.65 -11.01 -15.85
N VAL A 89 -11.43 -10.66 -16.28
CA VAL A 89 -11.21 -10.01 -17.58
C VAL A 89 -11.62 -10.93 -18.73
N GLY A 90 -11.36 -12.24 -18.61
CA GLY A 90 -11.80 -13.25 -19.59
C GLY A 90 -13.32 -13.40 -19.67
N GLU A 91 -14.03 -13.34 -18.54
CA GLU A 91 -15.50 -13.30 -18.52
C GLU A 91 -16.05 -12.04 -19.17
N LEU A 92 -15.47 -10.88 -18.88
CA LEU A 92 -15.81 -9.62 -19.54
C LEU A 92 -15.56 -9.72 -21.06
N ALA A 93 -14.44 -10.29 -21.49
CA ALA A 93 -14.14 -10.43 -22.91
C ALA A 93 -15.18 -11.29 -23.65
N LYS A 94 -15.69 -12.35 -23.01
CA LYS A 94 -16.75 -13.20 -23.57
C LYS A 94 -18.09 -12.49 -23.73
N SER A 95 -18.37 -11.45 -22.93
CA SER A 95 -19.64 -10.70 -23.06
C SER A 95 -19.63 -9.68 -24.20
N LEU A 96 -18.46 -9.45 -24.82
CA LEU A 96 -18.29 -8.54 -25.95
C LEU A 96 -18.43 -9.22 -27.33
N SER A 97 -18.55 -10.55 -27.36
CA SER A 97 -18.77 -11.37 -28.57
C SER A 97 -20.18 -11.92 -28.61
#